data_AF-A0A5Q3LC93-F1
#
_entry.id   AF-A0A5Q3LC93-F1
#
_cell.length_a   1.000
_cell.length_b   1.000
_cell.length_c   1.000
_cell.angle_alpha   90.00
_cell.angle_beta   90.00
_cell.angle_gamma   90.00
#
_symmetry.space_group_name_H-M   'P 1'
#
loop_
_entity.id
_entity.type
_entity.pdbx_description
1 polymer ?
#
loop_
_entity_poly.entity_id
_entity_poly.type
_entity_poly.pdbx_seq_one_letter_code
_entity_poly.pdbx_strand_id
1 'polypeptide(L)'
;MPGPTWYQFDTVIQIAPSEPNDGAFQVISGKNVRPFQLTPSQQGLPFPIRFEELMEQFAQWPRMFCEWDGSFVWTGEESISSEEELRWQLDGNLYDRDDRLIYIELKGICPQNRLEQFLTACGWPQDSFMFGLTNHGTFLNEADFREVSALSEENFLKMTGDSLRKR
;
A
#
# COMPACT_ATOMS: atom_id res chain seq x y z
N MET A 1 22.90 -6.12 -9.75
CA MET A 1 22.17 -5.43 -8.65
C MET A 1 20.99 -6.30 -8.29
N PRO A 2 20.60 -6.43 -7.02
CA PRO A 2 19.34 -7.08 -6.69
C PRO A 2 18.21 -6.40 -7.47
N GLY A 3 17.28 -7.17 -8.01
CA GLY A 3 16.11 -6.64 -8.73
C GLY A 3 15.25 -5.75 -7.82
N PRO A 4 14.28 -5.01 -8.40
CA PRO A 4 13.38 -4.18 -7.60
C PRO A 4 12.63 -5.05 -6.57
N THR A 5 12.46 -4.54 -5.35
CA THR A 5 11.58 -5.18 -4.36
C THR A 5 10.13 -4.95 -4.75
N TRP A 6 9.31 -6.00 -4.65
CA TRP A 6 7.89 -5.98 -4.96
C TRP A 6 7.07 -6.18 -3.71
N TYR A 7 5.93 -5.50 -3.64
CA TYR A 7 5.01 -5.56 -2.52
C TYR A 7 3.65 -6.06 -2.97
N GLN A 8 3.01 -6.86 -2.12
CA GLN A 8 1.62 -7.29 -2.26
C GLN A 8 0.73 -6.61 -1.22
N PHE A 9 -0.42 -6.15 -1.67
CA PHE A 9 -1.38 -5.38 -0.89
C PHE A 9 -2.69 -6.15 -0.76
N ASP A 10 -3.15 -6.22 0.48
CA ASP A 10 -4.53 -6.37 0.88
C ASP A 10 -4.63 -5.63 2.21
N THR A 11 -4.72 -4.29 2.13
CA THR A 11 -4.47 -3.43 3.28
C THR A 11 -5.32 -2.17 3.28
N VAL A 12 -5.45 -1.60 4.47
CA VAL A 12 -5.98 -0.25 4.71
C VAL A 12 -4.84 0.62 5.20
N ILE A 13 -4.59 1.75 4.55
CA ILE A 13 -3.59 2.73 4.96
C ILE A 13 -4.27 3.83 5.77
N GLN A 14 -3.72 4.15 6.93
CA GLN A 14 -4.18 5.23 7.81
C GLN A 14 -3.00 6.04 8.34
N ILE A 15 -3.27 7.23 8.86
CA ILE A 15 -2.31 7.99 9.65
C ILE A 15 -2.02 7.24 10.95
N ALA A 16 -0.74 7.01 11.23
CA ALA A 16 -0.32 6.49 12.52
C ALA A 16 -0.50 7.57 13.60
N PRO A 17 -0.99 7.23 14.81
CA PRO A 17 -1.02 8.17 15.91
C PRO A 17 0.41 8.61 16.27
N SER A 18 0.57 9.82 16.80
CA SER A 18 1.88 10.35 17.23
C SER A 18 2.52 9.53 18.35
N GLU A 19 1.70 8.86 19.15
CA GLU A 19 2.12 7.95 20.22
C GLU A 19 1.40 6.61 20.02
N PRO A 20 1.89 5.74 19.12
CA PRO A 20 1.33 4.42 18.93
C PRO A 20 1.70 3.51 20.11
N ASN A 21 0.78 2.64 20.49
CA ASN A 21 1.05 1.59 21.46
C ASN A 21 1.35 0.30 20.71
N ASP A 22 2.52 -0.29 20.95
CA ASP A 22 2.83 -1.62 20.43
C ASP A 22 2.08 -2.70 21.23
N GLY A 23 1.53 -3.66 20.50
CA GLY A 23 1.01 -4.89 21.06
C GLY A 23 2.08 -5.94 21.31
N ALA A 24 1.63 -7.14 21.70
CA ALA A 24 2.49 -8.30 21.78
C ALA A 24 2.98 -8.73 20.38
N PHE A 25 4.18 -9.32 20.34
CA PHE A 25 4.71 -9.90 19.10
C PHE A 25 3.77 -10.93 18.49
N GLN A 26 3.66 -10.90 17.17
CA GLN A 26 2.90 -11.87 16.37
C GLN A 26 3.72 -12.35 15.18
N VAL A 27 3.48 -13.58 14.75
CA VAL A 27 4.07 -14.12 13.52
C VAL A 27 3.10 -13.94 12.37
N ILE A 28 3.45 -13.11 11.39
CA ILE A 28 2.63 -12.85 10.20
C ILE A 28 3.50 -13.08 8.96
N SER A 29 3.04 -13.93 8.04
CA SER A 29 3.82 -14.35 6.87
C SER A 29 5.23 -14.85 7.22
N GLY A 30 5.39 -15.50 8.38
CA GLY A 30 6.68 -15.98 8.89
C GLY A 30 7.60 -14.89 9.44
N LYS A 31 7.14 -13.64 9.54
CA LYS A 31 7.87 -12.51 10.13
C LYS A 31 7.36 -12.21 11.54
N ASN A 32 8.26 -11.87 12.44
CA ASN A 32 7.90 -11.39 13.78
C ASN A 32 7.65 -9.89 13.71
N VAL A 33 6.42 -9.47 13.96
CA VAL A 33 6.01 -8.07 13.91
C VAL A 33 5.37 -7.64 15.23
N ARG A 34 5.30 -6.34 15.47
CA ARG A 34 4.58 -5.75 16.62
C ARG A 34 3.42 -4.91 16.12
N PRO A 35 2.21 -5.50 16.08
CA PRO A 35 1.06 -4.73 15.65
C PRO A 35 0.69 -3.64 16.65
N PHE A 36 0.17 -2.53 16.15
CA PHE A 36 -0.37 -1.46 16.97
C PHE A 36 -1.63 -1.90 17.71
N GLN A 37 -1.71 -1.52 18.98
CA GLN A 37 -2.94 -1.51 19.78
C GLN A 37 -3.54 -0.10 19.72
N LEU A 38 -4.61 0.02 18.95
CA LEU A 38 -5.30 1.29 18.75
C LEU A 38 -6.50 1.41 19.68
N THR A 39 -6.61 2.56 20.35
CA THR A 39 -7.87 2.98 20.96
C THR A 39 -8.84 3.49 19.88
N PRO A 40 -10.17 3.53 20.13
CA PRO A 40 -11.12 4.08 19.16
C PRO A 40 -10.81 5.52 18.73
N SER A 41 -10.25 6.35 19.62
CA SER A 41 -9.85 7.73 19.31
C SER A 41 -8.60 7.85 18.44
N GLN A 42 -7.82 6.78 18.30
CA GLN A 42 -6.62 6.73 17.45
C GLN A 42 -6.93 6.20 16.04
N GLN A 43 -8.18 5.81 15.76
CA GLN A 43 -8.61 5.33 14.45
C GLN A 43 -9.22 6.46 13.63
N GLY A 44 -8.97 6.45 12.32
CA GLY A 44 -9.53 7.45 11.41
C GLY A 44 -9.04 8.88 11.68
N LEU A 45 -7.76 9.01 12.04
CA LEU A 45 -7.08 10.30 12.04
C LEU A 45 -7.02 10.82 10.59
N PRO A 46 -7.30 12.11 10.36
CA PRO A 46 -7.31 12.66 9.01
C PRO A 46 -5.90 12.75 8.45
N PHE A 47 -5.75 12.40 7.18
CA PHE A 47 -4.56 12.70 6.40
C PHE A 47 -4.34 14.21 6.28
N PRO A 48 -3.07 14.64 6.12
CA PRO A 48 -2.74 16.04 5.87
C PRO A 48 -3.37 16.55 4.56
N ILE A 49 -3.40 15.68 3.54
CA ILE A 49 -3.94 15.95 2.21
C ILE A 49 -5.47 15.77 2.19
N ARG A 50 -6.15 16.59 1.39
CA ARG A 50 -7.59 16.46 1.14
C ARG A 50 -7.88 15.40 0.07
N PHE A 51 -9.11 14.90 0.07
CA PHE A 51 -9.55 13.93 -0.92
C PHE A 51 -9.40 14.46 -2.36
N GLU A 52 -9.89 15.67 -2.62
CA GLU A 52 -9.87 16.27 -3.95
C GLU A 52 -8.44 16.54 -4.43
N GLU A 53 -7.57 16.97 -3.52
CA GLU A 53 -6.16 17.24 -3.82
C GLU A 53 -5.42 15.96 -4.24
N LEU A 54 -5.71 14.82 -3.60
CA LEU A 54 -5.12 13.54 -3.97
C LEU A 54 -5.69 13.04 -5.31
N MET A 55 -7.00 13.18 -5.52
CA MET A 55 -7.66 12.83 -6.78
C MET A 55 -7.14 13.64 -7.97
N GLU A 56 -6.91 14.95 -7.79
CA GLU A 56 -6.29 15.81 -8.81
C GLU A 56 -4.86 15.39 -9.14
N GLN A 57 -4.09 14.93 -8.15
CA GLN A 57 -2.76 14.37 -8.39
C GLN A 57 -2.83 13.05 -9.14
N PHE A 58 -3.71 12.14 -8.72
CA PHE A 58 -3.89 10.84 -9.37
C PHE A 58 -4.31 10.98 -10.83
N ALA A 59 -5.17 11.94 -11.16
CA ALA A 59 -5.59 12.22 -12.54
C ALA A 59 -4.42 12.61 -13.48
N GLN A 60 -3.28 13.03 -12.93
CA GLN A 60 -2.09 13.37 -13.70
C GLN A 60 -1.14 12.18 -13.89
N TRP A 61 -1.37 11.06 -13.19
CA TRP A 61 -0.48 9.92 -13.24
C TRP A 61 -0.73 9.06 -14.47
N PRO A 62 0.34 8.65 -15.20
CA PRO A 62 0.18 7.76 -16.33
C PRO A 62 -0.51 6.46 -15.91
N ARG A 63 -1.52 6.05 -16.69
CA ARG A 63 -2.28 4.79 -16.51
C ARG A 63 -2.97 4.65 -15.15
N MET A 64 -3.20 5.77 -14.47
CA MET A 64 -4.10 5.86 -13.33
C MET A 64 -5.50 6.18 -13.85
N PHE A 65 -6.48 5.41 -13.39
CA PHE A 65 -7.89 5.68 -13.61
C PHE A 65 -8.55 5.90 -12.25
N CYS A 66 -9.30 6.97 -12.10
CA CYS A 66 -10.03 7.26 -10.87
C CYS A 66 -11.47 7.66 -11.19
N GLU A 67 -12.40 7.27 -10.32
CA GLU A 67 -13.78 7.70 -10.35
C GLU A 67 -14.06 8.69 -9.21
N TRP A 68 -15.12 9.50 -9.38
CA TRP A 68 -15.48 10.55 -8.42
C TRP A 68 -15.87 10.03 -7.04
N ASP A 69 -16.13 8.73 -6.90
CA ASP A 69 -16.44 8.08 -5.63
C ASP A 69 -15.19 7.66 -4.83
N GLY A 70 -13.99 7.95 -5.35
CA GLY A 70 -12.71 7.63 -4.72
C GLY A 70 -12.10 6.32 -5.20
N SER A 71 -12.82 5.54 -6.01
CA SER A 71 -12.30 4.29 -6.54
C SER A 71 -11.21 4.56 -7.58
N PHE A 72 -10.16 3.75 -7.58
CA PHE A 72 -9.09 3.89 -8.56
C PHE A 72 -8.45 2.56 -8.94
N VAL A 73 -7.87 2.55 -10.13
CA VAL A 73 -7.03 1.48 -10.65
C VAL A 73 -5.77 2.10 -11.25
N TRP A 74 -4.60 1.69 -10.77
CA TRP A 74 -3.31 2.13 -11.28
C TRP A 74 -2.53 0.95 -11.81
N THR A 75 -2.12 1.01 -13.08
CA THR A 75 -1.40 -0.11 -13.73
C THR A 75 -0.10 0.34 -14.35
N GLY A 76 0.84 -0.59 -14.49
CA GLY A 76 2.06 -0.34 -15.23
C GLY A 76 2.88 -1.58 -15.49
N GLU A 77 4.05 -1.35 -16.07
CA GLU A 77 5.05 -2.34 -16.40
C GLU A 77 6.38 -1.90 -15.80
N GLU A 78 7.16 -2.86 -15.27
CA GLU A 78 8.49 -2.63 -14.71
C GLU A 78 9.46 -3.65 -15.32
N SER A 79 10.59 -3.17 -15.83
CA SER A 79 11.61 -4.03 -16.43
C SER A 79 12.40 -4.71 -15.31
N ILE A 80 12.42 -6.04 -15.31
CA ILE A 80 13.20 -6.83 -14.35
C ILE A 80 14.47 -7.41 -14.98
N SER A 81 14.52 -7.47 -16.30
CA SER A 81 15.72 -7.76 -17.08
C SER A 81 15.63 -7.08 -18.45
N SER A 82 16.69 -7.16 -19.25
CA SER A 82 16.72 -6.62 -20.62
C SER A 82 15.67 -7.24 -21.57
N GLU A 83 15.07 -8.37 -21.18
CA GLU A 83 14.16 -9.15 -22.03
C GLU A 83 12.80 -9.40 -21.36
N GLU A 84 12.62 -9.00 -20.10
CA GLU A 84 11.42 -9.31 -19.32
C GLU A 84 10.85 -8.08 -18.62
N GLU A 85 9.56 -7.87 -18.85
CA GLU A 85 8.74 -6.85 -18.21
C GLU A 85 7.64 -7.51 -17.39
N LEU A 86 7.43 -6.99 -16.19
CA LEU A 86 6.36 -7.44 -15.32
C LEU A 86 5.30 -6.37 -15.15
N ARG A 87 4.06 -6.83 -15.22
CA ARG A 87 2.89 -6.00 -14.99
C ARG A 87 2.60 -5.90 -13.51
N TRP A 88 2.19 -4.71 -13.11
CA TRP A 88 1.70 -4.43 -11.77
C TRP A 88 0.37 -3.69 -11.84
N GLN A 89 -0.40 -3.83 -10.77
CA GLN A 89 -1.71 -3.19 -10.64
C GLN A 89 -1.99 -2.95 -9.17
N LEU A 90 -2.43 -1.72 -8.86
CA LEU A 90 -3.03 -1.36 -7.59
C LEU A 90 -4.49 -0.99 -7.84
N ASP A 91 -5.39 -1.67 -7.13
CA ASP A 91 -6.80 -1.32 -7.04
C ASP A 91 -7.05 -0.74 -5.66
N GLY A 92 -7.82 0.33 -5.56
CA GLY A 92 -8.08 0.93 -4.26
C GLY A 92 -9.29 1.83 -4.22
N ASN A 93 -9.55 2.31 -3.02
CA ASN A 93 -10.62 3.26 -2.78
C ASN A 93 -10.20 4.27 -1.70
N LEU A 94 -10.43 5.55 -1.97
CA LEU A 94 -10.18 6.66 -1.06
C LEU A 94 -11.45 6.93 -0.23
N TYR A 95 -11.30 7.05 1.09
CA TYR A 95 -12.43 7.34 1.98
C TYR A 95 -12.18 8.61 2.76
N ASP A 96 -13.11 9.56 2.66
CA ASP A 96 -13.05 10.85 3.32
C ASP A 96 -14.14 11.03 4.39
N ARG A 97 -13.94 12.02 5.25
CA ARG A 97 -14.92 12.52 6.22
C ARG A 97 -14.60 13.98 6.51
N ASP A 98 -15.60 14.84 6.41
CA ASP A 98 -15.46 16.28 6.64
C ASP A 98 -14.33 16.92 5.78
N ASP A 99 -14.34 16.61 4.47
CA ASP A 99 -13.38 17.08 3.44
C ASP A 99 -11.92 16.65 3.66
N ARG A 100 -11.69 15.65 4.51
CA ARG A 100 -10.38 15.10 4.83
C ARG A 100 -10.34 13.63 4.46
N LEU A 101 -9.29 13.19 3.76
CA LEU A 101 -9.03 11.77 3.58
C LEU A 101 -8.78 11.13 4.95
N ILE A 102 -9.41 9.98 5.22
CA ILE A 102 -9.36 9.27 6.51
C ILE A 102 -8.59 7.96 6.38
N TYR A 103 -8.85 7.21 5.31
CA TYR A 103 -8.15 5.98 5.03
C TYR A 103 -8.20 5.64 3.55
N ILE A 104 -7.29 4.76 3.15
CA ILE A 104 -7.21 4.25 1.78
C ILE A 104 -7.27 2.74 1.84
N GLU A 105 -8.18 2.13 1.09
CA GLU A 105 -8.11 0.70 0.81
C GLU A 105 -7.20 0.47 -0.39
N LEU A 106 -6.30 -0.51 -0.29
CA LEU A 106 -5.33 -0.82 -1.34
C LEU A 106 -5.15 -2.33 -1.50
N LYS A 107 -5.25 -2.80 -2.74
CA LYS A 107 -5.08 -4.20 -3.14
C LYS A 107 -4.21 -4.30 -4.39
N GLY A 108 -3.55 -5.44 -4.54
CA GLY A 108 -2.79 -5.75 -5.75
C GLY A 108 -1.29 -5.88 -5.48
N ILE A 109 -0.47 -5.52 -6.47
CA ILE A 109 0.98 -5.60 -6.39
C ILE A 109 1.62 -4.39 -7.06
N CYS A 110 2.76 -3.94 -6.55
CA CYS A 110 3.58 -2.96 -7.24
C CYS A 110 5.06 -3.06 -6.84
N PRO A 111 5.98 -2.56 -7.68
CA PRO A 111 7.37 -2.38 -7.30
C PRO A 111 7.52 -1.23 -6.28
N GLN A 112 8.64 -1.24 -5.55
CA GLN A 112 8.94 -0.31 -4.46
C GLN A 112 8.83 1.17 -4.86
N ASN A 113 9.38 1.56 -6.00
CA ASN A 113 9.32 2.93 -6.52
C ASN A 113 7.88 3.43 -6.70
N ARG A 114 6.94 2.55 -7.07
CA ARG A 114 5.52 2.90 -7.23
C ARG A 114 4.81 3.01 -5.90
N LEU A 115 5.14 2.16 -4.93
CA LEU A 115 4.68 2.32 -3.55
C LEU A 115 5.15 3.65 -2.97
N GLU A 116 6.43 3.99 -3.13
CA GLU A 116 6.98 5.26 -2.64
C GLU A 116 6.32 6.47 -3.29
N GLN A 117 6.09 6.43 -4.61
CA GLN A 117 5.33 7.47 -5.31
C GLN A 117 3.91 7.62 -4.72
N PHE A 118 3.23 6.50 -4.47
CA PHE A 118 1.90 6.48 -3.87
C PHE A 118 1.88 7.10 -2.46
N LEU A 119 2.76 6.63 -1.58
CA LEU A 119 2.85 7.12 -0.19
C LEU A 119 3.26 8.60 -0.13
N THR A 120 4.17 9.02 -1.02
CA THR A 120 4.62 10.42 -1.08
C THR A 120 3.46 11.36 -1.42
N ALA A 121 2.61 10.96 -2.36
CA ALA A 121 1.41 11.72 -2.71
C ALA A 121 0.44 11.88 -1.52
N CYS A 122 0.45 10.91 -0.60
CA CYS A 122 -0.37 10.91 0.61
C CYS A 122 0.25 11.72 1.77
N GLY A 123 1.48 12.24 1.63
CA GLY A 123 2.17 13.03 2.67
C GLY A 123 3.41 12.37 3.30
N TRP A 124 3.84 11.19 2.83
CA TRP A 124 5.10 10.60 3.26
C TRP A 124 6.30 11.36 2.68
N PRO A 125 7.45 11.47 3.39
CA PRO A 125 7.75 10.92 4.70
C PRO A 125 7.42 11.84 5.89
N GLN A 126 6.76 12.97 5.66
CA GLN A 126 6.45 13.93 6.72
C GLN A 126 5.47 13.36 7.74
N ASP A 127 4.49 12.59 7.26
CA ASP A 127 3.52 11.89 8.08
C ASP A 127 3.81 10.38 8.12
N SER A 128 3.63 9.79 9.31
CA SER A 128 3.79 8.36 9.52
C SER A 128 2.48 7.63 9.25
N PHE A 129 2.57 6.49 8.58
CA PHE A 129 1.40 5.67 8.27
C PHE A 129 1.39 4.35 9.04
N MET A 130 0.18 3.86 9.25
CA MET A 130 -0.08 2.50 9.70
C MET A 130 -0.86 1.73 8.64
N PHE A 131 -0.59 0.43 8.58
CA PHE A 131 -1.10 -0.46 7.55
C PHE A 131 -1.91 -1.57 8.20
N GLY A 132 -3.22 -1.50 8.04
CA GLY A 132 -4.17 -2.52 8.48
C GLY A 132 -4.14 -3.70 7.51
N LEU A 133 -3.60 -4.84 7.91
CA LEU A 133 -3.68 -6.08 7.14
C LEU A 133 -5.08 -6.67 7.29
N THR A 134 -5.92 -6.52 6.27
CA THR A 134 -7.35 -6.90 6.29
C THR A 134 -7.56 -8.37 6.64
N ASN A 135 -6.73 -9.27 6.09
CA ASN A 135 -6.80 -10.71 6.34
C ASN A 135 -6.34 -11.13 7.74
N HIS A 136 -5.65 -10.25 8.47
CA HIS A 136 -5.12 -10.53 9.81
C HIS A 136 -5.79 -9.68 10.91
N GLY A 137 -6.59 -8.68 10.55
CA GLY A 137 -7.24 -7.78 11.50
C GLY A 137 -6.23 -7.01 12.38
N THR A 138 -5.07 -6.65 11.82
CA THR A 138 -3.96 -6.08 12.58
C THR A 138 -3.39 -4.85 11.89
N PHE A 139 -2.90 -3.87 12.65
CA PHE A 139 -2.25 -2.67 12.12
C PHE A 139 -0.75 -2.73 12.35
N LEU A 140 0.04 -2.51 11.32
CA LEU A 140 1.50 -2.50 11.39
C LEU A 140 2.05 -1.09 11.14
N ASN A 141 3.24 -0.82 11.67
CA ASN A 141 4.03 0.31 11.19
C ASN A 141 4.56 0.03 9.76
N GLU A 142 5.12 1.05 9.11
CA GLU A 142 5.63 0.93 7.74
C GLU A 142 6.74 -0.13 7.57
N ALA A 143 7.69 -0.20 8.52
CA ALA A 143 8.81 -1.13 8.42
C ALA A 143 8.34 -2.59 8.50
N ASP A 144 7.51 -2.91 9.49
CA ASP A 144 6.90 -4.23 9.68
C ASP A 144 5.99 -4.59 8.49
N PHE A 145 5.22 -3.62 7.98
CA PHE A 145 4.39 -3.81 6.79
C PHE A 145 5.26 -4.18 5.58
N ARG A 146 6.36 -3.46 5.32
CA ARG A 146 7.25 -3.74 4.19
C ARG A 146 7.88 -5.12 4.29
N GLU A 147 8.26 -5.56 5.49
CA GLU A 147 8.81 -6.92 5.67
C GLU A 147 7.78 -8.02 5.39
N VAL A 148 6.54 -7.83 5.79
CA VAL A 148 5.45 -8.80 5.63
C VAL A 148 4.88 -8.82 4.21
N SER A 149 4.83 -7.67 3.55
CA SER A 149 4.25 -7.49 2.21
C SER A 149 5.26 -7.71 1.07
N ALA A 150 6.56 -7.72 1.36
CA ALA A 150 7.57 -8.00 0.34
C ALA A 150 7.40 -9.41 -0.23
N LEU A 151 7.29 -9.51 -1.55
CA LEU A 151 7.27 -10.79 -2.25
C LEU A 151 8.66 -11.44 -2.15
N SER A 152 8.68 -12.71 -1.72
CA SER A 152 9.87 -13.55 -1.88
C SER A 152 10.12 -13.83 -3.37
N GLU A 153 11.36 -14.15 -3.73
CA GLU A 153 11.71 -14.54 -5.10
C GLU A 153 10.85 -15.71 -5.61
N GLU A 154 10.56 -16.69 -4.75
CA GLU A 154 9.68 -17.82 -5.07
C GLU A 154 8.23 -17.37 -5.36
N ASN A 155 7.66 -16.54 -4.50
CA ASN A 155 6.28 -16.05 -4.67
C ASN A 155 6.16 -15.14 -5.90
N PHE A 156 7.18 -14.32 -6.11
CA PHE A 156 7.31 -13.49 -7.28
C PHE A 156 7.31 -14.32 -8.57
N LEU A 157 8.22 -15.30 -8.70
CA LEU A 157 8.32 -16.17 -9.87
C LEU A 157 7.04 -16.98 -10.11
N LYS A 158 6.36 -17.41 -9.06
CA LYS A 158 5.07 -18.11 -9.17
C LYS A 158 3.98 -17.20 -9.76
N MET A 159 3.89 -15.96 -9.31
CA MET A 159 2.90 -14.99 -9.79
C MET A 159 3.16 -14.54 -11.24
N THR A 160 4.43 -14.41 -11.63
CA THR A 160 4.81 -14.05 -13.00
C THR A 160 4.64 -15.24 -13.95
N GLY A 161 4.93 -16.46 -13.50
CA GLY A 161 4.72 -17.69 -14.25
C GLY A 161 3.25 -17.96 -14.60
N ASP A 162 2.31 -17.64 -13.69
CA ASP A 162 0.86 -17.77 -13.96
C ASP A 162 0.32 -16.65 -14.86
N SER A 163 0.87 -15.44 -14.78
CA SER A 163 0.50 -14.32 -15.66
C SER A 163 0.99 -14.51 -17.10
N LEU A 164 2.12 -15.21 -17.30
CA LEU A 164 2.63 -15.57 -18.63
C LEU A 164 1.84 -16.69 -19.31
N ARG A 165 1.10 -17.51 -18.54
CA ARG A 165 0.29 -18.64 -19.06
C ARG A 165 -1.13 -18.25 -19.46
N LYS A 166 -1.61 -17.06 -19.09
CA LYS A 166 -2.93 -16.54 -19.51
C LYS A 166 -2.83 -15.61 -20.73
N ARG A 167 -2.13 -16.06 -21.77
CA ARG A 167 -2.19 -15.48 -23.11
C ARG A 167 -2.99 -16.39 -24.04
#